data_AF-A0A9D7U126-F1
#
_entry.id   AF-A0A9D7U126-F1
#
_cell.length_a   1.000
_cell.length_b   1.000
_cell.length_c   1.000
_cell.angle_alpha   90.00
_cell.angle_beta   90.00
_cell.angle_gamma   90.00
#
_symmetry.space_group_name_H-M   'P 1'
#
loop_
_entity.id
_entity.type
_entity.pdbx_description
1 polymer ?
#
loop_
_entity_poly.entity_id
_entity_poly.type
_entity_poly.pdbx_seq_one_letter_code
_entity_poly.pdbx_strand_id
1 'polypeptide(L)'
;MGVQLKSPAESIVGFTHHFDYSDLYTRNVMMALGLEILNPPNVAGWKGYRNWVSTKTLPATINFQKEILGGSSDSTLGDWIKNFTGYDDVSKLAPAILELFLARPVNATRLKKYQTVLTGGAPDYEWYEIVKNQEQAGQRVRSLIEEIIKAPDYYLY
;
A
#
# COMPACT_ATOMS: atom_id res chain seq x y z
N MET A 1 2.00 -13.67 -21.95
CA MET A 1 1.14 -12.63 -21.34
C MET A 1 2.05 -11.55 -20.78
N GLY A 2 2.00 -10.33 -21.33
CA GLY A 2 2.80 -9.22 -20.83
C GLY A 2 2.20 -8.71 -19.52
N VAL A 3 3.02 -8.53 -18.49
CA VAL A 3 2.60 -7.91 -17.23
C VAL A 3 2.83 -6.40 -17.36
N GLN A 4 1.80 -5.60 -17.12
CA GLN A 4 1.90 -4.15 -17.19
C GLN A 4 2.43 -3.61 -15.86
N LEU A 5 3.46 -2.77 -15.91
CA LEU A 5 4.02 -2.13 -14.72
C LEU A 5 3.20 -0.88 -14.37
N LYS A 6 2.76 -0.78 -13.11
CA LYS A 6 2.10 0.41 -12.57
C LYS A 6 3.07 1.60 -12.60
N SER A 7 2.60 2.75 -13.07
CA SER A 7 3.39 3.98 -12.98
C SER A 7 3.48 4.45 -11.53
N PRO A 8 4.58 5.12 -11.10
CA PRO A 8 4.65 5.60 -9.73
C PRO A 8 3.56 6.65 -9.42
N ALA A 9 3.07 7.38 -10.43
CA ALA A 9 1.94 8.29 -10.28
C ALA A 9 0.66 7.52 -9.90
N GLU A 10 0.33 6.45 -10.62
CA GLU A 10 -0.82 5.58 -10.28
C GLU A 10 -0.65 4.93 -8.91
N SER A 11 0.57 4.52 -8.53
CA SER A 11 0.83 3.95 -7.21
C SER A 11 0.60 4.97 -6.10
N ILE A 12 1.06 6.21 -6.30
CA ILE A 12 0.92 7.30 -5.34
C ILE A 12 -0.53 7.74 -5.21
N VAL A 13 -1.19 8.07 -6.33
CA VAL A 13 -2.57 8.57 -6.33
C VAL A 13 -3.53 7.53 -5.76
N GLY A 14 -3.36 6.26 -6.13
CA GLY A 14 -4.17 5.17 -5.53
C GLY A 14 -3.92 5.01 -4.03
N PHE A 15 -2.68 5.20 -3.58
CA PHE A 15 -2.34 5.09 -2.16
C PHE A 15 -2.88 6.27 -1.34
N THR A 16 -2.74 7.51 -1.83
CA THR A 16 -3.25 8.71 -1.15
C THR A 16 -4.78 8.76 -1.09
N HIS A 17 -5.49 8.05 -1.97
CA HIS A 17 -6.96 7.99 -1.88
C HIS A 17 -7.46 7.25 -0.63
N HIS A 18 -6.62 6.39 -0.02
CA HIS A 18 -7.00 5.62 1.17
C HIS A 18 -6.69 6.34 2.49
N PHE A 19 -5.91 7.41 2.47
CA PHE A 19 -5.50 8.16 3.67
C PHE A 19 -5.78 9.64 3.46
N ASP A 20 -6.41 10.32 4.42
CA ASP A 20 -6.66 11.77 4.36
C ASP A 20 -5.35 12.56 4.37
N TYR A 21 -4.76 12.73 3.18
CA TYR A 21 -3.43 13.30 2.98
C TYR A 21 -3.51 14.55 2.11
N SER A 22 -2.63 15.52 2.34
CA SER A 22 -2.68 16.82 1.67
C SER A 22 -2.28 16.74 0.19
N ASP A 23 -3.16 17.17 -0.70
CA ASP A 23 -2.96 17.23 -2.15
C ASP A 23 -1.70 18.00 -2.58
N LEU A 24 -1.36 19.07 -1.84
CA LEU A 24 -0.21 19.93 -2.17
C LEU A 24 1.12 19.19 -2.01
N TYR A 25 1.25 18.37 -0.98
CA TYR A 25 2.47 17.60 -0.74
C TYR A 25 2.59 16.44 -1.73
N THR A 26 1.47 15.77 -2.05
CA THR A 26 1.41 14.76 -3.11
C THR A 26 1.90 15.31 -4.44
N ARG A 27 1.47 16.52 -4.82
CA ARG A 27 1.95 17.20 -6.03
C ARG A 27 3.46 17.44 -6.04
N ASN A 28 4.03 17.91 -4.92
CA ASN A 28 5.47 18.17 -4.82
C ASN A 28 6.31 16.90 -4.98
N VAL A 29 5.86 15.79 -4.41
CA VAL A 29 6.59 14.52 -4.53
C VAL A 29 6.42 13.90 -5.91
N MET A 30 5.25 14.04 -6.53
CA MET A 30 5.08 13.68 -7.92
C MET A 30 6.04 14.48 -8.82
N MET A 31 6.18 15.80 -8.64
CA MET A 31 7.20 16.59 -9.36
C MET A 31 8.63 16.10 -9.09
N ALA A 32 8.98 15.74 -7.84
CA ALA A 32 10.30 15.22 -7.49
C ALA A 32 10.61 13.85 -8.13
N LEU A 33 9.58 13.04 -8.40
CA LEU A 33 9.69 11.79 -9.15
C LEU A 33 9.71 12.01 -10.68
N GLY A 34 9.74 13.27 -11.11
CA GLY A 34 9.66 13.68 -12.51
C GLY A 34 8.26 13.54 -13.08
N LEU A 35 7.23 13.35 -12.23
CA LEU A 35 5.83 13.05 -12.49
C LEU A 35 4.91 14.31 -12.40
N GLU A 36 5.13 15.32 -13.23
CA GLU A 36 4.28 16.52 -13.28
C GLU A 36 2.89 16.27 -13.92
N ILE A 37 1.88 16.01 -13.09
CA ILE A 37 0.48 15.89 -13.53
C ILE A 37 0.09 17.07 -14.44
N LEU A 38 -0.33 16.76 -15.68
CA LEU A 38 -0.74 17.70 -16.74
C LEU A 38 0.37 18.50 -17.45
N ASN A 39 1.66 18.21 -17.19
CA ASN A 39 2.77 18.74 -17.98
C ASN A 39 3.64 17.61 -18.57
N PRO A 40 3.10 16.78 -19.49
CA PRO A 40 3.90 15.77 -20.14
C PRO A 40 5.02 16.44 -20.97
N PRO A 41 6.25 15.88 -20.99
CA PRO A 41 7.40 16.49 -21.66
C PRO A 41 7.21 16.65 -23.19
N ASN A 42 6.24 15.96 -23.79
CA ASN A 42 5.81 16.16 -25.17
C ASN A 42 4.37 15.62 -25.41
N VAL A 43 3.88 15.81 -26.64
CA VAL A 43 2.55 15.34 -27.12
C VAL A 43 2.41 13.81 -27.11
N ALA A 44 3.50 13.06 -26.95
CA ALA A 44 3.48 11.60 -26.80
C ALA A 44 3.18 11.16 -25.36
N GLY A 45 2.98 12.11 -24.44
CA GLY A 45 2.72 11.84 -23.04
C GLY A 45 3.97 11.44 -22.27
N TRP A 46 3.77 10.65 -21.23
CA TRP A 46 4.80 10.18 -20.33
C TRP A 46 5.49 8.94 -20.94
N LYS A 47 6.81 8.96 -21.19
CA LYS A 47 7.52 7.77 -21.71
C LYS A 47 7.42 6.59 -20.74
N GLY A 48 6.49 5.66 -21.03
CA GLY A 48 6.14 4.57 -20.14
C GLY A 48 7.07 3.36 -20.11
N TYR A 49 6.72 2.46 -19.19
CA TYR A 49 7.12 1.06 -19.07
C TYR A 49 8.49 0.75 -18.45
N ARG A 50 9.62 1.27 -18.96
CA ARG A 50 10.96 0.91 -18.43
C ARG A 50 11.75 2.04 -17.78
N ASN A 51 11.41 3.30 -18.05
CA ASN A 51 12.12 4.44 -17.48
C ASN A 51 11.64 4.80 -16.06
N TRP A 52 10.46 4.33 -15.64
CA TRP A 52 9.86 4.66 -14.34
C TRP A 52 10.26 3.70 -13.23
N VAL A 53 10.67 2.47 -13.55
CA VAL A 53 11.24 1.52 -12.59
C VAL A 53 12.75 1.51 -12.77
N SER A 54 13.39 2.49 -12.14
CA SER A 54 14.85 2.58 -12.07
C SER A 54 15.30 2.32 -10.64
N THR A 55 16.61 2.13 -10.46
CA THR A 55 17.25 2.05 -9.14
C THR A 55 17.06 3.31 -8.29
N LYS A 56 16.57 4.42 -8.86
CA LYS A 56 16.29 5.67 -8.14
C LYS A 56 14.80 5.87 -7.84
N THR A 57 13.95 5.68 -8.85
CA THR A 57 12.52 5.99 -8.77
C THR A 57 11.73 4.97 -7.95
N LEU A 58 12.06 3.68 -8.02
CA LEU A 58 11.37 2.65 -7.25
C LEU A 58 11.60 2.82 -5.73
N PRO A 59 12.85 2.97 -5.22
CA PRO A 59 13.07 3.24 -3.80
C PRO A 59 12.43 4.55 -3.33
N ALA A 60 12.46 5.60 -4.16
CA ALA A 60 11.83 6.88 -3.83
C ALA A 60 10.29 6.74 -3.70
N THR A 61 9.66 5.95 -4.57
CA THR A 61 8.22 5.66 -4.50
C THR A 61 7.87 4.92 -3.20
N ILE A 62 8.63 3.88 -2.85
CA ILE A 62 8.45 3.14 -1.60
C ILE A 62 8.60 4.05 -0.39
N ASN A 63 9.64 4.89 -0.36
CA ASN A 63 9.90 5.81 0.75
C ASN A 63 8.76 6.81 0.92
N PHE A 64 8.27 7.38 -0.17
CA PHE A 64 7.15 8.31 -0.11
C PHE A 64 5.85 7.66 0.38
N GLN A 65 5.54 6.44 -0.07
CA GLN A 65 4.38 5.71 0.43
C GLN A 65 4.51 5.40 1.93
N LYS A 66 5.73 5.13 2.42
CA LYS A 66 6.01 5.02 3.86
C LYS A 66 5.86 6.34 4.59
N GLU A 67 6.25 7.47 4.01
CA GLU A 67 6.07 8.80 4.60
C GLU A 67 4.58 9.16 4.72
N ILE A 68 3.78 8.87 3.69
CA ILE A 68 2.32 9.03 3.74
C ILE A 68 1.74 8.17 4.87
N LEU A 69 2.12 6.89 4.92
CA LEU A 69 1.66 5.97 5.95
C LEU A 69 2.12 6.45 7.35
N GLY A 70 3.34 6.96 7.47
CA GLY A 70 3.92 7.57 8.66
C GLY A 70 3.16 8.79 9.18
N GLY A 71 2.49 9.53 8.30
CA GLY A 71 1.62 10.66 8.66
C GLY A 71 0.30 10.25 9.31
N SER A 72 -0.16 9.01 9.13
CA SER A 72 -1.35 8.49 9.80
C SER A 72 -0.97 7.96 11.19
N SER A 73 -1.76 8.22 12.23
CA SER A 73 -1.55 7.59 13.54
C SER A 73 -2.02 6.13 13.51
N ASP A 74 -1.46 5.31 14.40
CA ASP A 74 -1.88 3.90 14.52
C ASP A 74 -3.36 3.79 14.92
N SER A 75 -3.86 4.68 15.77
CA SER A 75 -5.28 4.74 16.13
C SER A 75 -6.19 4.91 14.90
N THR A 76 -5.83 5.82 13.98
CA THR A 76 -6.59 6.06 12.74
C THR A 76 -6.56 4.84 11.83
N LEU A 77 -5.43 4.14 11.73
CA LEU A 77 -5.35 2.88 10.98
C LEU A 77 -6.19 1.77 11.63
N GLY A 78 -6.24 1.72 12.96
CA GLY A 78 -7.09 0.82 13.73
C GLY A 78 -8.59 1.11 13.55
N ASP A 79 -8.98 2.36 13.33
CA ASP A 79 -10.36 2.72 12.96
C ASP A 79 -10.66 2.44 11.50
N TRP A 80 -9.69 2.68 10.61
CA TRP A 80 -9.82 2.41 9.19
C TRP A 80 -10.15 0.95 8.90
N ILE A 81 -9.52 -0.01 9.62
CA ILE A 81 -9.81 -1.44 9.41
C ILE A 81 -11.25 -1.83 9.76
N LYS A 82 -11.96 -1.07 10.61
CA LYS A 82 -13.35 -1.36 10.96
C LYS A 82 -14.32 -1.18 9.79
N ASN A 83 -13.89 -0.48 8.74
CA ASN A 83 -14.65 -0.36 7.50
C ASN A 83 -14.69 -1.68 6.70
N PHE A 84 -13.82 -2.63 7.00
CA PHE A 84 -13.82 -3.95 6.37
C PHE A 84 -14.78 -4.89 7.08
N THR A 85 -15.59 -5.61 6.30
CA THR A 85 -16.46 -6.66 6.83
C THR A 85 -15.62 -7.83 7.35
N GLY A 86 -15.77 -8.20 8.63
CA GLY A 86 -14.98 -9.26 9.24
C GLY A 86 -13.56 -8.84 9.64
N TYR A 87 -13.37 -7.58 10.01
CA TYR A 87 -12.09 -7.04 10.49
C TYR A 87 -11.54 -7.75 11.73
N ASP A 88 -12.39 -8.47 12.45
CA ASP A 88 -12.11 -9.27 13.64
C ASP A 88 -11.50 -10.65 13.32
N ASP A 89 -11.41 -11.02 12.05
CA ASP A 89 -10.90 -12.30 11.57
C ASP A 89 -9.75 -12.11 10.57
N VAL A 90 -8.57 -12.63 10.90
CA VAL A 90 -7.35 -12.57 10.06
C VAL A 90 -7.58 -13.18 8.68
N SER A 91 -8.40 -14.24 8.61
CA SER A 91 -8.68 -14.96 7.37
C SER A 91 -9.55 -14.15 6.39
N LYS A 92 -10.25 -13.12 6.88
CA LYS A 92 -11.06 -12.20 6.07
C LYS A 92 -10.37 -10.86 5.84
N LEU A 93 -9.78 -10.30 6.90
CA LEU A 93 -9.13 -8.99 6.86
C LEU A 93 -7.89 -9.00 5.95
N ALA A 94 -7.00 -9.98 6.08
CA ALA A 94 -5.78 -10.02 5.28
C ALA A 94 -6.06 -10.12 3.77
N PRO A 95 -6.94 -11.02 3.28
CA PRO A 95 -7.35 -11.00 1.88
C PRO A 95 -8.01 -9.69 1.45
N ALA A 96 -8.88 -9.09 2.26
CA ALA A 96 -9.57 -7.85 1.89
C ALA A 96 -8.59 -6.68 1.71
N ILE A 97 -7.58 -6.57 2.57
CA ILE A 97 -6.50 -5.58 2.42
C ILE A 97 -5.65 -5.89 1.19
N LEU A 98 -5.32 -7.17 0.95
CA LEU A 98 -4.54 -7.57 -0.22
C LEU A 98 -5.29 -7.31 -1.53
N GLU A 99 -6.60 -7.55 -1.58
CA GLU A 99 -7.45 -7.25 -2.74
C GLU A 99 -7.48 -5.75 -3.03
N LEU A 100 -7.57 -4.93 -1.98
CA LEU A 100 -7.53 -3.48 -2.10
C LEU A 100 -6.23 -2.98 -2.76
N PHE A 101 -5.08 -3.53 -2.36
CA PHE A 101 -3.77 -3.04 -2.81
C PHE A 101 -3.19 -3.75 -4.03
N LEU A 102 -3.42 -5.06 -4.18
CA LEU A 102 -2.78 -5.90 -5.21
C LEU A 102 -3.68 -6.18 -6.41
N ALA A 103 -4.98 -5.88 -6.36
CA ALA A 103 -5.97 -6.09 -7.43
C ALA A 103 -5.95 -7.51 -8.06
N ARG A 104 -5.28 -8.47 -7.42
CA ARG A 104 -5.02 -9.83 -7.90
C ARG A 104 -4.97 -10.78 -6.72
N PRO A 105 -5.47 -12.02 -6.89
CA PRO A 105 -5.42 -13.03 -5.84
C PRO A 105 -3.98 -13.46 -5.57
N VAL A 106 -3.63 -13.55 -4.30
CA VAL A 106 -2.31 -13.95 -3.82
C VAL A 106 -2.28 -15.46 -3.58
N ASN A 107 -1.17 -16.13 -3.95
CA ASN A 107 -1.00 -17.57 -3.67
C ASN A 107 -1.05 -17.86 -2.16
N ALA A 108 -1.57 -19.04 -1.77
CA ALA A 108 -1.73 -19.50 -0.39
C ALA A 108 -0.47 -19.33 0.48
N THR A 109 0.72 -19.62 -0.06
CA THR A 109 1.98 -19.44 0.67
C THR A 109 2.25 -17.99 1.04
N ARG A 110 1.96 -17.06 0.12
CA ARG A 110 2.14 -15.62 0.36
C ARG A 110 1.03 -15.07 1.24
N LEU A 111 -0.20 -15.55 1.09
CA LEU A 111 -1.30 -15.20 1.98
C LEU A 111 -0.95 -15.53 3.43
N LYS A 112 -0.43 -16.73 3.70
CA LYS A 112 0.06 -17.11 5.04
C LYS A 112 1.13 -16.16 5.56
N LYS A 113 2.11 -15.78 4.72
CA LYS A 113 3.12 -14.77 5.09
C LYS A 113 2.46 -13.46 5.53
N TYR A 114 1.50 -12.95 4.77
CA TYR A 114 0.81 -11.69 5.10
C TYR A 114 -0.05 -11.80 6.37
N GLN A 115 -0.70 -12.95 6.58
CA GLN A 115 -1.43 -13.24 7.82
C GLN A 115 -0.49 -13.24 9.03
N THR A 116 0.67 -13.88 8.93
CA THR A 116 1.69 -13.87 9.99
C THR A 116 2.21 -12.45 10.28
N VAL A 117 2.36 -11.61 9.25
CA VAL A 117 2.74 -10.20 9.44
C VAL A 117 1.64 -9.42 10.16
N LEU A 118 0.36 -9.65 9.80
CA LEU A 118 -0.78 -9.02 10.45
C LEU A 118 -0.94 -9.45 11.92
N THR A 119 -0.70 -10.71 12.25
CA THR A 119 -0.73 -11.15 13.67
C THR A 119 0.55 -10.79 14.42
N GLY A 120 1.61 -10.41 13.72
CA GLY A 120 2.93 -10.19 14.31
C GLY A 120 3.60 -11.48 14.79
N GLY A 121 3.26 -12.62 14.19
CA GLY A 121 3.74 -13.94 14.59
C GLY A 121 2.89 -14.65 15.64
N ALA A 122 1.86 -13.98 16.19
CA ALA A 122 0.90 -14.60 17.07
C ALA A 122 -0.03 -15.58 16.32
N PRO A 123 -0.63 -16.57 17.01
CA PRO A 123 -1.70 -17.39 16.44
C PRO A 123 -2.90 -16.57 15.97
N ASP A 124 -3.53 -16.99 14.87
CA ASP A 124 -4.63 -16.24 14.22
C ASP A 124 -5.82 -15.94 15.16
N TYR A 125 -6.11 -16.83 16.11
CA TYR A 125 -7.22 -16.64 17.06
C TYR A 125 -6.98 -15.52 18.09
N GLU A 126 -5.73 -15.10 18.31
CA GLU A 126 -5.40 -14.00 19.23
C GLU A 126 -5.74 -12.64 18.62
N TRP A 127 -5.92 -12.56 17.30
CA TRP A 127 -6.27 -11.32 16.60
C TRP A 127 -7.55 -10.67 17.15
N TYR A 128 -8.53 -11.48 17.54
CA TYR A 128 -9.78 -10.99 18.12
C TYR A 128 -9.57 -10.14 19.38
N GLU A 129 -8.52 -10.43 20.17
CA GLU A 129 -8.17 -9.63 21.34
C GLU A 129 -7.29 -8.43 20.96
N ILE A 130 -6.35 -8.62 20.04
CA ILE A 130 -5.45 -7.55 19.54
C ILE A 130 -6.27 -6.42 18.90
N VAL A 131 -7.29 -6.75 18.12
CA VAL A 131 -8.10 -5.79 17.37
C VAL A 131 -8.93 -4.86 18.28
N LYS A 132 -9.16 -5.26 19.54
CA LYS A 132 -9.84 -4.40 20.53
C LYS A 132 -8.98 -3.19 20.92
N ASN A 133 -7.66 -3.31 20.81
CA ASN A 133 -6.73 -2.21 20.99
C ASN A 133 -6.41 -1.59 19.63
N GLN A 134 -6.99 -0.42 19.35
CA GLN A 134 -6.83 0.29 18.08
C GLN A 134 -5.37 0.62 17.74
N GLU A 135 -4.54 0.96 18.73
CA GLU A 135 -3.13 1.26 18.49
C GLU A 135 -2.36 0.01 18.08
N GLN A 136 -2.55 -1.10 18.78
CA GLN A 136 -1.89 -2.36 18.43
C GLN A 136 -2.37 -2.88 17.07
N ALA A 137 -3.68 -2.85 16.81
CA ALA A 137 -4.23 -3.22 15.52
C ALA A 137 -3.66 -2.36 14.39
N GLY A 138 -3.61 -1.04 14.60
CA GLY A 138 -3.04 -0.08 13.66
C GLY A 138 -1.57 -0.34 13.34
N GLN A 139 -0.75 -0.62 14.34
CA GLN A 139 0.68 -0.96 14.14
C GLN A 139 0.87 -2.21 13.29
N ARG A 140 0.05 -3.24 13.52
CA ARG A 140 0.09 -4.48 12.75
C ARG A 140 -0.34 -4.26 11.30
N VAL A 141 -1.40 -3.49 11.10
CA VAL A 141 -1.91 -3.11 9.78
C VAL A 141 -0.88 -2.28 9.02
N ARG A 142 -0.23 -1.32 9.69
CA ARG A 142 0.90 -0.56 9.13
C ARG A 142 2.00 -1.49 8.64
N SER A 143 2.41 -2.44 9.49
CA SER A 143 3.44 -3.42 9.14
C SER A 143 3.06 -4.26 7.92
N LEU A 144 1.78 -4.66 7.82
CA LEU A 144 1.25 -5.37 6.67
C LEU A 144 1.34 -4.50 5.39
N ILE A 145 0.85 -3.26 5.44
CA ILE A 145 0.87 -2.34 4.30
C ILE A 145 2.30 -2.07 3.83
N GLU A 146 3.24 -1.88 4.75
CA GLU A 146 4.67 -1.72 4.41
C GLU A 146 5.24 -2.95 3.70
N GLU A 147 4.87 -4.15 4.11
CA GLU A 147 5.29 -5.39 3.44
C GLU A 147 4.62 -5.57 2.06
N ILE A 148 3.39 -5.08 1.89
CA ILE A 148 2.71 -5.06 0.59
C ILE A 148 3.43 -4.10 -0.37
N ILE A 149 3.74 -2.87 0.04
CA ILE A 149 4.43 -1.86 -0.79
C ILE A 149 5.82 -2.31 -1.25
N LYS A 150 6.52 -3.11 -0.43
CA LYS A 150 7.82 -3.70 -0.79
C LYS A 150 7.70 -4.87 -1.75
N ALA A 151 6.52 -5.50 -1.85
CA ALA A 151 6.34 -6.67 -2.67
C ALA A 151 6.37 -6.30 -4.17
N PRO A 152 7.05 -7.08 -5.03
CA PRO A 152 7.08 -6.80 -6.47
C PRO A 152 5.69 -6.73 -7.09
N ASP A 153 4.78 -7.60 -6.65
CA ASP A 153 3.40 -7.72 -7.12
C ASP A 153 2.60 -6.44 -7.02
N TYR A 154 2.91 -5.57 -6.05
CA TYR A 154 2.24 -4.28 -5.89
C TYR A 154 2.41 -3.36 -7.10
N TYR A 155 3.49 -3.55 -7.85
CA TYR A 155 3.79 -2.78 -9.06
C TYR A 155 3.35 -3.49 -10.35
N LEU A 156 2.69 -4.65 -10.24
CA LEU A 156 2.27 -5.48 -11.38
C LEU A 156 0.74 -5.43 -11.54
N TYR A 157 0.28 -5.07 -12.74
CA TYR A 157 -1.12 -5.16 -13.16
C TYR A 157 -1.45 -6.46 -13.86
#